data_AF-A0A0B0MS03-F1
#
_entry.id   AF-A0A0B0MS03-F1
#
_cell.length_a   1.000
_cell.length_b   1.000
_cell.length_c   1.000
_cell.angle_alpha   90.00
_cell.angle_beta   90.00
_cell.angle_gamma   90.00
#
_symmetry.space_group_name_H-M   'P 1'
#
loop_
_entity.id
_entity.type
_entity.pdbx_description
1 polymer ?
#
loop_
_entity_poly.entity_id
_entity_poly.type
_entity_poly.pdbx_seq_one_letter_code
_entity_poly.pdbx_strand_id
1 'polypeptide(L)'
;MALMADHHSLAVAFGVLGNIISVLVYLAPLPTFYRIYKKKSTESFQSLPYQVALFSSMLWLYYALMKKGAFLLITINSFGCVVETIYIAIYIAYATKNSRVSAIKLFVAMNVALFSFIIILTHFLVKGSIRVQVLGWICVAISVSVFAAPLNVVARVIRTKSVEFMPFNLSFFLTLSAVMWFAYGLFMKDLCVALPNVIGFVLGMLQMLLYAIYRNSEKVIEEKKIPEQMKGVVVLSTLGPSEVYPVGVDIEPDVKPKEDTTENEQTGEPDKNDVKCLEDSSECPV
;
A
#
# COMPACT_ATOMS: atom_id res chain seq x y z
N MET A 1 -4.24 49.54 -9.03
CA MET A 1 -3.54 48.63 -9.96
C MET A 1 -2.39 47.87 -9.28
N ALA A 2 -1.51 48.51 -8.50
CA ALA A 2 -0.39 47.84 -7.81
C ALA A 2 -0.79 46.69 -6.85
N LEU A 3 -1.79 46.90 -5.98
CA LEU A 3 -2.30 45.86 -5.06
C LEU A 3 -2.88 44.63 -5.78
N MET A 4 -3.54 44.83 -6.93
CA MET A 4 -4.12 43.73 -7.72
C MET A 4 -3.04 42.92 -8.45
N ALA A 5 -1.95 43.58 -8.89
CA ALA A 5 -0.79 42.91 -9.48
C ALA A 5 -0.03 42.08 -8.45
N ASP A 6 0.04 42.54 -7.19
CA ASP A 6 0.69 41.84 -6.09
C ASP A 6 -0.07 40.56 -5.70
N HIS A 7 -1.41 40.62 -5.58
CA HIS A 7 -2.23 39.43 -5.28
C HIS A 7 -2.10 38.32 -6.33
N HIS A 8 -2.07 38.67 -7.62
CA HIS A 8 -1.89 37.68 -8.68
C HIS A 8 -0.48 37.07 -8.66
N SER A 9 0.55 37.90 -8.42
CA SER A 9 1.93 37.46 -8.31
C SER A 9 2.14 36.50 -7.14
N LEU A 10 1.54 36.80 -5.99
CA LEU A 10 1.54 35.92 -4.81
C LEU A 10 0.82 34.60 -5.08
N ALA A 11 -0.35 34.62 -5.73
CA ALA A 11 -1.04 33.40 -6.12
C ALA A 11 -0.15 32.50 -6.98
N VAL A 12 0.54 33.06 -7.97
CA VAL A 12 1.48 32.32 -8.83
C VAL A 12 2.64 31.77 -8.01
N ALA A 13 3.28 32.59 -7.16
CA ALA A 13 4.40 32.17 -6.34
C ALA A 13 4.05 30.98 -5.42
N PHE A 14 2.94 31.09 -4.66
CA PHE A 14 2.48 30.02 -3.79
C PHE A 14 2.05 28.78 -4.57
N GLY A 15 1.44 28.95 -5.76
CA GLY A 15 1.08 27.82 -6.61
C GLY A 15 2.30 27.08 -7.19
N VAL A 16 3.36 27.80 -7.56
CA VAL A 16 4.62 27.20 -8.03
C VAL A 16 5.32 26.45 -6.89
N LEU A 17 5.44 27.07 -5.71
CA LEU A 17 5.98 26.40 -4.52
C LEU A 17 5.15 25.18 -4.14
N GLY A 18 3.82 25.30 -4.16
CA GLY A 18 2.88 24.21 -3.94
C GLY A 18 3.10 23.05 -4.90
N ASN A 19 3.30 23.33 -6.20
CA ASN A 19 3.66 22.32 -7.20
C ASN A 19 4.97 21.60 -6.84
N ILE A 20 6.04 22.35 -6.56
CA ILE A 20 7.35 21.78 -6.21
C ILE A 20 7.26 20.83 -5.01
N ILE A 21 6.63 21.29 -3.92
CA ILE A 21 6.47 20.48 -2.71
C ILE A 21 5.58 19.27 -2.95
N SER A 22 4.48 19.45 -3.70
CA SER A 22 3.58 18.34 -4.01
C SER A 22 4.22 17.29 -4.89
N VAL A 23 5.13 17.65 -5.81
CA VAL A 23 5.96 16.68 -6.53
C VAL A 23 6.76 15.83 -5.56
N LEU A 24 7.43 16.45 -4.58
CA LEU A 24 8.19 15.70 -3.56
C LEU A 24 7.28 14.76 -2.76
N VAL A 25 6.06 15.19 -2.43
CA VAL A 25 5.06 14.35 -1.72
C VAL A 25 4.61 13.17 -2.58
N TYR A 26 4.29 13.37 -3.86
CA TYR A 26 3.95 12.27 -4.78
C TYR A 26 5.12 11.30 -5.01
N LEU A 27 6.36 11.77 -4.91
CA LEU A 27 7.55 10.93 -5.03
C LEU A 27 7.95 10.25 -3.71
N ALA A 28 7.32 10.59 -2.58
CA ALA A 28 7.61 9.98 -1.28
C ALA A 28 7.47 8.44 -1.26
N PRO A 29 6.52 7.80 -1.98
CA PRO A 29 6.42 6.35 -2.07
C PRO A 29 7.44 5.67 -3.00
N LEU A 30 8.30 6.41 -3.73
CA LEU A 30 9.28 5.82 -4.65
C LEU A 30 10.14 4.72 -4.01
N PRO A 31 10.70 4.89 -2.79
CA PRO A 31 11.52 3.84 -2.17
C PRO A 31 10.72 2.56 -1.92
N THR A 32 9.43 2.69 -1.55
CA THR A 32 8.52 1.56 -1.37
C THR A 32 8.30 0.81 -2.68
N PHE A 33 8.02 1.53 -3.77
CA PHE A 33 7.79 0.88 -5.06
C PHE A 33 9.06 0.31 -5.70
N TYR A 34 10.21 0.94 -5.46
CA TYR A 34 11.50 0.36 -5.82
C TYR A 34 11.73 -0.98 -5.10
N ARG A 35 11.40 -1.06 -3.81
CA ARG A 35 11.43 -2.32 -3.04
C ARG A 35 10.49 -3.37 -3.61
N ILE A 36 9.24 -3.01 -3.91
CA ILE A 36 8.26 -3.91 -4.55
C ILE A 36 8.81 -4.46 -5.88
N TYR A 37 9.37 -3.58 -6.71
CA TYR A 37 9.97 -3.96 -7.99
C TYR A 37 11.16 -4.92 -7.83
N LYS A 38 12.05 -4.67 -6.87
CA LYS A 38 13.21 -5.51 -6.59
C LYS A 38 12.84 -6.86 -5.99
N LYS A 39 11.86 -6.89 -5.08
CA LYS A 39 11.39 -8.10 -4.40
C LYS A 39 10.36 -8.89 -5.20
N LYS A 40 9.83 -8.32 -6.28
CA LYS A 40 8.77 -8.92 -7.11
C LYS A 40 7.54 -9.33 -6.29
N SER A 41 7.28 -8.61 -5.20
CA SER A 41 6.20 -8.85 -4.26
C SER A 41 5.78 -7.54 -3.61
N THR A 42 4.47 -7.36 -3.40
CA THR A 42 3.93 -6.22 -2.66
C THR A 42 4.11 -6.34 -1.14
N GLU A 43 4.64 -7.47 -0.65
CA GLU A 43 4.79 -7.74 0.79
C GLU A 43 3.47 -7.44 1.54
N SER A 44 3.51 -6.62 2.59
CA SER A 44 2.33 -6.16 3.35
C SER A 44 1.77 -4.81 2.88
N PHE A 45 2.35 -4.21 1.84
CA PHE A 45 1.90 -2.91 1.32
C PHE A 45 0.50 -3.02 0.72
N GLN A 46 -0.29 -1.95 0.90
CA GLN A 46 -1.67 -1.85 0.44
C GLN A 46 -1.76 -0.92 -0.77
N SER A 47 -2.67 -1.21 -1.70
CA SER A 47 -2.90 -0.34 -2.87
C SER A 47 -3.80 0.86 -2.57
N LEU A 48 -4.60 0.79 -1.51
CA LEU A 48 -5.63 1.77 -1.17
C LEU A 48 -5.12 3.24 -1.14
N PRO A 49 -3.97 3.57 -0.53
CA PRO A 49 -3.48 4.95 -0.50
C PRO A 49 -3.28 5.55 -1.89
N TYR A 50 -2.70 4.77 -2.81
CA TYR A 50 -2.42 5.19 -4.19
C TYR A 50 -3.70 5.32 -5.02
N GLN A 51 -4.66 4.41 -4.79
CA GLN A 51 -5.97 4.46 -5.43
C GLN A 51 -6.75 5.72 -5.02
N VAL A 52 -6.74 6.05 -3.72
CA VAL A 52 -7.41 7.23 -3.17
C VAL A 52 -6.72 8.52 -3.64
N ALA A 53 -5.38 8.52 -3.70
CA ALA A 53 -4.61 9.62 -4.24
C ALA A 53 -4.95 9.87 -5.72
N LEU A 54 -4.97 8.84 -6.56
CA LEU A 54 -5.39 8.94 -7.97
C LEU A 54 -6.80 9.52 -8.09
N PHE A 55 -7.76 9.01 -7.32
CA PHE A 55 -9.15 9.49 -7.35
C PHE A 55 -9.24 10.96 -6.98
N SER A 56 -8.52 11.37 -5.93
CA SER A 56 -8.42 12.77 -5.51
C SER A 56 -7.81 13.64 -6.60
N SER A 57 -6.68 13.23 -7.19
CA SER A 57 -6.01 13.98 -8.26
C SER A 57 -6.92 14.14 -9.49
N MET A 58 -7.65 13.09 -9.88
CA MET A 58 -8.60 13.17 -11.01
C MET A 58 -9.75 14.14 -10.73
N LEU A 59 -10.31 14.15 -9.52
CA LEU A 59 -11.35 15.11 -9.12
C LEU A 59 -10.83 16.55 -9.12
N TRP A 60 -9.66 16.78 -8.53
CA TRP A 60 -9.03 18.11 -8.52
C TRP A 60 -8.66 18.58 -9.93
N LEU A 61 -8.20 17.68 -10.80
CA LEU A 61 -7.95 17.96 -12.21
C LEU A 61 -9.25 18.36 -12.93
N TYR A 62 -10.34 17.60 -12.72
CA TYR A 62 -11.64 17.92 -13.32
C TYR A 62 -12.17 19.27 -12.82
N TYR A 63 -12.09 19.52 -11.50
CA TYR A 63 -12.43 20.83 -10.91
C TYR A 63 -11.63 21.97 -11.56
N ALA A 64 -10.32 21.80 -11.70
CA ALA A 64 -9.43 22.83 -12.26
C ALA A 64 -9.67 23.06 -13.75
N LEU A 65 -9.97 22.02 -14.54
CA LEU A 65 -10.33 22.15 -15.95
C LEU A 65 -11.65 22.92 -16.15
N MET A 66 -12.58 22.83 -15.19
CA MET A 66 -13.84 23.57 -15.24
C MET A 66 -13.70 25.02 -14.71
N LYS A 67 -12.63 25.33 -13.98
CA LYS A 67 -12.37 26.65 -13.39
C LYS A 67 -11.41 27.46 -14.26
N LYS A 68 -11.76 28.73 -14.54
CA LYS A 68 -10.85 29.65 -15.25
C LYS A 68 -9.63 29.99 -14.39
N GLY A 69 -8.44 30.01 -14.99
CA GLY A 69 -7.21 30.47 -14.33
C GLY A 69 -6.59 29.49 -13.32
N ALA A 70 -6.98 28.21 -13.35
CA ALA A 70 -6.48 27.20 -12.40
C ALA A 70 -5.31 26.35 -12.94
N PHE A 71 -4.46 26.93 -13.80
CA PHE A 71 -3.38 26.19 -14.49
C PHE A 71 -2.46 25.44 -13.53
N LEU A 72 -2.09 26.05 -12.40
CA LEU A 72 -1.20 25.43 -11.41
C LEU A 72 -1.85 24.23 -10.68
N LEU A 73 -3.18 24.15 -10.61
CA LEU A 73 -3.87 22.94 -10.15
C LEU A 73 -3.87 21.86 -11.22
N ILE A 74 -4.05 22.24 -12.49
CA ILE A 74 -4.03 21.31 -13.62
C ILE A 74 -2.67 20.61 -13.68
N THR A 75 -1.57 21.36 -13.61
CA THR A 75 -0.21 20.80 -13.71
C THR A 75 0.06 19.76 -12.64
N ILE A 76 -0.16 20.10 -11.36
CA ILE A 76 0.19 19.20 -10.26
C ILE A 76 -0.70 17.96 -10.21
N ASN A 77 -1.99 18.10 -10.51
CA ASN A 77 -2.91 16.96 -10.46
C ASN A 77 -2.77 16.07 -11.69
N SER A 78 -2.38 16.63 -12.84
CA SER A 78 -1.99 15.83 -14.00
C SER A 78 -0.74 14.99 -13.69
N PHE A 79 0.28 15.61 -13.07
CA PHE A 79 1.46 14.89 -12.59
C PHE A 79 1.08 13.78 -11.58
N GLY A 80 0.24 14.10 -10.60
CA GLY A 80 -0.28 13.13 -9.63
C GLY A 80 -0.99 11.95 -10.28
N CYS A 81 -1.87 12.20 -11.26
CA CYS A 81 -2.54 11.14 -12.00
C CYS A 81 -1.56 10.19 -12.67
N VAL A 82 -0.50 10.72 -13.31
CA VAL A 82 0.52 9.90 -13.97
C VAL A 82 1.29 9.06 -12.95
N VAL A 83 1.79 9.68 -11.88
CA VAL A 83 2.61 9.00 -10.85
C VAL A 83 1.80 7.92 -10.12
N GLU A 84 0.59 8.23 -9.69
CA GLU A 84 -0.26 7.27 -8.96
C GLU A 84 -0.70 6.11 -9.88
N THR A 85 -0.96 6.38 -11.16
CA THR A 85 -1.24 5.30 -12.13
C THR A 85 -0.04 4.35 -12.28
N ILE A 86 1.19 4.88 -12.33
CA ILE A 86 2.42 4.07 -12.36
C ILE A 86 2.53 3.20 -11.10
N TYR A 87 2.31 3.78 -9.92
CA TYR A 87 2.31 3.04 -8.66
C TYR A 87 1.28 1.93 -8.63
N ILE A 88 0.04 2.20 -9.02
CA ILE A 88 -1.02 1.21 -9.09
C ILE A 88 -0.66 0.10 -10.08
N ALA A 89 -0.10 0.43 -11.25
CA ALA A 89 0.31 -0.54 -12.25
C ALA A 89 1.40 -1.48 -11.71
N ILE A 90 2.43 -0.92 -11.05
CA ILE A 90 3.49 -1.72 -10.41
C ILE A 90 2.91 -2.61 -9.30
N TYR A 91 2.00 -2.07 -8.48
CA TYR A 91 1.33 -2.85 -7.43
C TYR A 91 0.59 -4.04 -8.03
N ILE A 92 -0.25 -3.82 -9.05
CA ILE A 92 -1.03 -4.87 -9.70
C ILE A 92 -0.11 -5.94 -10.31
N ALA A 93 1.00 -5.53 -10.93
CA ALA A 93 1.95 -6.46 -11.55
C ALA A 93 2.57 -7.44 -10.55
N TYR A 94 2.90 -6.98 -9.33
CA TYR A 94 3.62 -7.77 -8.32
C TYR A 94 2.75 -8.24 -7.14
N ALA A 95 1.47 -7.88 -7.09
CA ALA A 95 0.55 -8.33 -6.06
C ALA A 95 0.22 -9.82 -6.19
N THR A 96 -0.06 -10.46 -5.04
CA THR A 96 -0.65 -11.81 -4.99
C THR A 96 -2.01 -11.84 -5.67
N LYS A 97 -2.49 -13.01 -6.10
CA LYS A 97 -3.77 -13.14 -6.83
C LYS A 97 -4.94 -12.46 -6.10
N ASN A 98 -5.06 -12.66 -4.79
CA ASN A 98 -6.14 -12.08 -3.99
C ASN A 98 -6.01 -10.55 -3.89
N SER A 99 -4.82 -10.04 -3.53
CA SER A 99 -4.59 -8.58 -3.43
C SER A 99 -4.70 -7.87 -4.78
N ARG A 100 -4.28 -8.53 -5.87
CA ARG A 100 -4.41 -8.03 -7.24
C ARG A 100 -5.86 -7.87 -7.65
N VAL A 101 -6.69 -8.90 -7.43
CA VAL A 101 -8.13 -8.84 -7.74
C VAL A 101 -8.81 -7.76 -6.91
N SER A 102 -8.49 -7.64 -5.61
CA SER A 102 -9.02 -6.57 -4.77
C SER A 102 -8.59 -5.19 -5.26
N ALA A 103 -7.32 -5.01 -5.64
CA ALA A 103 -6.82 -3.74 -6.18
C ALA A 103 -7.49 -3.36 -7.52
N ILE A 104 -7.70 -4.33 -8.43
CA ILE A 104 -8.40 -4.10 -9.69
C ILE A 104 -9.88 -3.76 -9.45
N LYS A 105 -10.57 -4.49 -8.57
CA LYS A 105 -11.96 -4.19 -8.20
C LYS A 105 -12.08 -2.77 -7.64
N LEU A 106 -11.18 -2.38 -6.74
CA LEU A 106 -11.15 -1.04 -6.17
C LEU A 106 -10.85 0.02 -7.24
N PHE A 107 -9.90 -0.22 -8.14
CA PHE A 107 -9.61 0.67 -9.27
C PHE A 107 -10.86 0.90 -10.13
N VAL A 108 -11.51 -0.18 -10.56
CA VAL A 108 -12.70 -0.09 -11.42
C VAL A 108 -13.85 0.59 -10.68
N ALA A 109 -14.12 0.21 -9.43
CA ALA A 109 -15.23 0.78 -8.67
C ALA A 109 -15.04 2.28 -8.37
N MET A 110 -13.86 2.68 -7.90
CA MET A 110 -13.60 4.05 -7.44
C MET A 110 -13.10 4.95 -8.57
N ASN A 111 -12.02 4.55 -9.24
CA ASN A 111 -11.33 5.40 -10.21
C ASN A 111 -12.03 5.44 -11.58
N VAL A 112 -12.78 4.40 -11.95
CA VAL A 112 -13.51 4.37 -13.21
C VAL A 112 -15.00 4.67 -12.99
N ALA A 113 -15.71 3.80 -12.27
CA ALA A 113 -17.16 3.88 -12.17
C ALA A 113 -17.65 5.10 -11.38
N LEU A 114 -17.16 5.30 -10.14
CA LEU A 114 -17.56 6.46 -9.33
C LEU A 114 -17.11 7.78 -9.96
N PHE A 115 -15.89 7.86 -10.49
CA PHE A 115 -15.40 9.07 -11.16
C PHE A 115 -16.24 9.41 -12.40
N SER A 116 -16.51 8.42 -13.26
CA SER A 116 -17.37 8.61 -14.45
C SER A 116 -18.79 9.00 -14.06
N PHE A 117 -19.33 8.41 -13.00
CA PHE A 117 -20.64 8.78 -12.47
C PHE A 117 -20.69 10.25 -12.02
N ILE A 118 -19.67 10.74 -11.31
CA ILE A 118 -19.56 12.15 -10.93
C ILE A 118 -19.49 13.06 -12.17
N ILE A 119 -18.70 12.69 -13.19
CA ILE A 119 -18.63 13.45 -14.45
C ILE A 119 -20.00 13.51 -15.12
N ILE A 120 -20.65 12.37 -15.32
CA ILE A 120 -21.96 12.29 -15.99
C ILE A 120 -23.00 13.11 -15.24
N LEU A 121 -23.13 12.90 -13.92
CA LEU A 121 -24.09 13.65 -13.11
C LEU A 121 -23.82 15.16 -13.17
N THR A 122 -22.57 15.58 -12.95
CA THR A 122 -22.24 17.01 -12.95
C THR A 122 -22.36 17.65 -14.33
N HIS A 123 -22.13 16.91 -15.41
CA HIS A 123 -22.26 17.42 -16.77
C HIS A 123 -23.72 17.61 -17.17
N PHE A 124 -24.60 16.64 -16.86
CA PHE A 124 -25.99 16.66 -17.30
C PHE A 124 -26.93 17.38 -16.33
N LEU A 125 -26.72 17.26 -15.01
CA LEU A 125 -27.64 17.83 -14.01
C LEU A 125 -27.24 19.24 -13.57
N VAL A 126 -25.98 19.65 -13.74
CA VAL A 126 -25.46 20.92 -13.20
C VAL A 126 -24.82 21.77 -14.30
N LYS A 127 -25.33 22.98 -14.52
CA LYS A 127 -24.90 23.87 -15.60
C LYS A 127 -24.16 25.11 -15.08
N GLY A 128 -23.28 25.66 -15.93
CA GLY A 128 -22.63 26.94 -15.69
C GLY A 128 -21.74 26.98 -14.45
N SER A 129 -21.77 28.11 -13.74
CA SER A 129 -20.93 28.37 -12.56
C SER A 129 -21.24 27.45 -11.37
N ILE A 130 -22.48 26.97 -11.25
CA ILE A 130 -22.92 26.05 -10.19
C ILE A 130 -22.15 24.72 -10.29
N ARG A 131 -21.81 24.27 -11.51
CA ARG A 131 -21.05 23.03 -11.71
C ARG A 131 -19.68 23.09 -11.04
N VAL A 132 -18.99 24.23 -11.16
CA VAL A 132 -17.68 24.44 -10.53
C VAL A 132 -17.82 24.40 -9.00
N GLN A 133 -18.86 25.02 -8.44
CA GLN A 133 -19.11 25.00 -6.99
C GLN A 133 -19.41 23.60 -6.47
N VAL A 134 -20.29 22.85 -7.15
CA VAL A 134 -20.62 21.46 -6.77
C VAL A 134 -19.37 20.57 -6.82
N LEU A 135 -18.58 20.66 -7.90
CA LEU A 135 -17.32 19.93 -8.02
C LEU A 135 -16.31 20.31 -6.93
N GLY A 136 -16.21 21.60 -6.63
CA GLY A 136 -15.34 22.10 -5.56
C GLY A 136 -15.71 21.50 -4.19
N TRP A 137 -16.99 21.46 -3.84
CA TRP A 137 -17.45 20.85 -2.59
C TRP A 137 -17.28 19.33 -2.55
N ILE A 138 -17.43 18.63 -3.69
CA ILE A 138 -17.07 17.21 -3.79
C ILE A 138 -15.58 17.03 -3.52
N CYS A 139 -14.71 17.87 -4.12
CA CYS A 139 -13.27 17.82 -3.87
C CYS A 139 -12.93 18.06 -2.39
N VAL A 140 -13.59 19.03 -1.75
CA VAL A 140 -13.44 19.31 -0.31
C VAL A 140 -13.83 18.07 0.51
N ALA A 141 -15.01 17.50 0.27
CA ALA A 141 -15.50 16.35 1.03
C ALA A 141 -14.56 15.15 0.92
N ILE A 142 -14.11 14.83 -0.29
CA ILE A 142 -13.12 13.76 -0.51
C ILE A 142 -11.80 14.09 0.18
N SER A 143 -11.26 15.30 0.00
CA SER A 143 -10.00 15.70 0.62
C SER A 143 -10.04 15.60 2.14
N VAL A 144 -11.14 16.02 2.78
CA VAL A 144 -11.34 15.90 4.23
C VAL A 144 -11.42 14.43 4.66
N SER A 145 -12.10 13.57 3.88
CA SER A 145 -12.22 12.15 4.22
C SER A 145 -10.87 11.43 4.24
N VAL A 146 -9.92 11.84 3.40
CA VAL A 146 -8.56 11.25 3.35
C VAL A 146 -7.80 11.45 4.67
N PHE A 147 -8.13 12.50 5.44
CA PHE A 147 -7.51 12.76 6.74
C PHE A 147 -7.84 11.73 7.82
N ALA A 148 -8.79 10.82 7.57
CA ALA A 148 -9.07 9.69 8.46
C ALA A 148 -7.81 8.82 8.70
N ALA A 149 -6.97 8.62 7.68
CA ALA A 149 -5.76 7.82 7.82
C ALA A 149 -4.69 8.50 8.73
N PRO A 150 -4.28 9.76 8.49
CA PRO A 150 -3.44 10.51 9.43
C PRO A 150 -3.99 10.57 10.85
N LEU A 151 -5.30 10.76 11.03
CA LEU A 151 -5.95 10.73 12.34
C LEU A 151 -5.81 9.38 13.04
N ASN A 152 -5.94 8.28 12.29
CA ASN A 152 -5.71 6.94 12.84
C ASN A 152 -4.26 6.76 13.30
N VAL A 153 -3.29 7.27 12.53
CA VAL A 153 -1.86 7.25 12.90
C VAL A 153 -1.62 8.08 14.16
N VAL A 154 -2.20 9.28 14.27
CA VAL A 154 -2.15 10.11 15.49
C VAL A 154 -2.70 9.34 16.70
N ALA A 155 -3.88 8.73 16.57
CA ALA A 155 -4.48 7.93 17.64
C ALA A 155 -3.59 6.75 18.04
N ARG A 156 -2.94 6.10 17.07
CA ARG A 156 -1.98 5.03 17.31
C ARG A 156 -0.76 5.53 18.09
N VAL A 157 -0.12 6.62 17.68
CA VAL A 157 1.04 7.20 18.38
C VAL A 157 0.71 7.53 19.83
N ILE A 158 -0.47 8.09 20.10
CA ILE A 158 -0.89 8.43 21.48
C ILE A 158 -1.05 7.18 22.35
N ARG A 159 -1.58 6.09 21.78
CA ARG A 159 -1.80 4.81 22.47
C ARG A 159 -0.49 4.04 22.68
N THR A 160 0.30 3.88 21.63
CA THR A 160 1.53 3.06 21.64
C THR A 160 2.75 3.83 22.13
N LYS A 161 2.64 5.15 22.32
CA LYS A 161 3.75 6.04 22.73
C LYS A 161 4.96 5.95 21.79
N SER A 162 4.74 5.52 20.54
CA SER A 162 5.79 5.26 19.54
C SER A 162 5.47 5.94 18.21
N VAL A 163 6.49 6.55 17.60
CA VAL A 163 6.40 7.32 16.34
C VAL A 163 6.82 6.52 15.10
N GLU A 164 6.96 5.21 15.22
CA GLU A 164 7.44 4.32 14.15
C GLU A 164 6.66 4.46 12.83
N PHE A 165 5.34 4.68 12.92
CA PHE A 165 4.45 4.83 11.75
C PHE A 165 4.24 6.29 11.32
N MET A 166 4.98 7.24 11.90
CA MET A 166 4.83 8.68 11.64
C MET A 166 6.19 9.31 11.33
N PRO A 167 6.70 9.19 10.09
CA PRO A 167 7.97 9.79 9.70
C PRO A 167 7.86 11.32 9.69
N PHE A 168 8.74 11.98 10.45
CA PHE A 168 8.76 13.45 10.59
C PHE A 168 8.80 14.19 9.26
N ASN A 169 9.68 13.77 8.34
CA ASN A 169 9.86 14.43 7.04
C ASN A 169 8.56 14.46 6.24
N LEU A 170 7.79 13.37 6.24
CA LEU A 170 6.52 13.32 5.52
C LEU A 170 5.52 14.30 6.13
N SER A 171 5.37 14.32 7.46
CA SER A 171 4.51 15.28 8.16
C SER A 171 4.91 16.73 7.88
N PHE A 172 6.22 17.02 7.86
CA PHE A 172 6.74 18.35 7.56
C PHE A 172 6.41 18.80 6.13
N PHE A 173 6.71 17.97 5.11
CA PHE A 173 6.41 18.30 3.72
C PHE A 173 4.90 18.40 3.44
N LEU A 174 4.08 17.55 4.07
CA LEU A 174 2.62 17.66 3.98
C LEU A 174 2.11 18.96 4.62
N THR A 175 2.66 19.37 5.75
CA THR A 175 2.30 20.65 6.40
C THR A 175 2.69 21.82 5.51
N LEU A 176 3.91 21.81 4.96
CA LEU A 176 4.36 22.87 4.05
C LEU A 176 3.50 22.94 2.78
N SER A 177 3.14 21.78 2.22
CA SER A 177 2.19 21.69 1.11
C SER A 177 0.85 22.32 1.46
N ALA A 178 0.31 22.00 2.64
CA ALA A 178 -0.95 22.55 3.12
C ALA A 178 -0.89 24.09 3.23
N VAL A 179 0.21 24.66 3.75
CA VAL A 179 0.41 26.11 3.81
C VAL A 179 0.43 26.73 2.40
N MET A 180 1.17 26.13 1.46
CA MET A 180 1.27 26.66 0.09
C MET A 180 -0.08 26.64 -0.62
N TRP A 181 -0.82 25.53 -0.54
CA TRP A 181 -2.12 25.41 -1.20
C TRP A 181 -3.22 26.20 -0.50
N PHE A 182 -3.15 26.36 0.82
CA PHE A 182 -4.00 27.30 1.54
C PHE A 182 -3.78 28.74 1.05
N ALA A 183 -2.53 29.21 1.01
CA ALA A 183 -2.20 30.55 0.53
C ALA A 183 -2.62 30.74 -0.93
N TYR A 184 -2.33 29.77 -1.80
CA TYR A 184 -2.80 29.76 -3.19
C TYR A 184 -4.32 29.90 -3.27
N GLY A 185 -5.08 29.08 -2.52
CA GLY A 185 -6.54 29.12 -2.49
C GLY A 185 -7.06 30.47 -1.99
N LEU A 186 -6.43 31.04 -0.95
CA LEU A 186 -6.79 32.34 -0.41
C LEU A 186 -6.62 33.47 -1.44
N PHE A 187 -5.46 33.53 -2.12
CA PHE A 187 -5.19 34.56 -3.14
C PHE A 187 -6.03 34.38 -4.41
N MET A 188 -6.36 33.12 -4.76
CA MET A 188 -7.28 32.80 -5.85
C MET A 188 -8.76 32.97 -5.47
N LYS A 189 -9.06 33.39 -4.23
CA LYS A 189 -10.41 33.48 -3.65
C LYS A 189 -11.21 32.18 -3.84
N ASP A 190 -10.52 31.07 -3.67
CA ASP A 190 -11.02 29.71 -3.84
C ASP A 190 -11.08 29.00 -2.49
N LEU A 191 -12.24 29.09 -1.84
CA LEU A 191 -12.48 28.43 -0.55
C LEU A 191 -12.45 26.90 -0.65
N CYS A 192 -12.76 26.33 -1.82
CA CYS A 192 -12.71 24.87 -1.99
C CYS A 192 -11.27 24.38 -1.89
N VAL A 193 -10.30 25.15 -2.40
CA VAL A 193 -8.87 24.85 -2.24
C VAL A 193 -8.39 25.20 -0.83
N ALA A 194 -8.77 26.36 -0.29
CA ALA A 194 -8.25 26.81 1.00
C ALA A 194 -8.69 25.92 2.19
N LEU A 195 -9.96 25.55 2.27
CA LEU A 195 -10.56 24.88 3.42
C LEU A 195 -9.91 23.53 3.80
N PRO A 196 -9.77 22.54 2.90
CA PRO A 196 -9.15 21.26 3.26
C PRO A 196 -7.68 21.42 3.66
N ASN A 197 -7.00 22.43 3.14
CA ASN A 197 -5.61 22.72 3.48
C ASN A 197 -5.46 23.32 4.89
N VAL A 198 -6.46 24.04 5.42
CA VAL A 198 -6.47 24.44 6.84
C VAL A 198 -6.50 23.21 7.74
N ILE A 199 -7.36 22.23 7.42
CA ILE A 199 -7.46 20.99 8.19
C ILE A 199 -6.15 20.19 8.08
N GLY A 200 -5.59 20.08 6.88
CA GLY A 200 -4.30 19.44 6.65
C GLY A 200 -3.17 20.10 7.44
N PHE A 201 -3.13 21.43 7.52
CA PHE A 201 -2.17 22.17 8.34
C PHE A 201 -2.30 21.84 9.83
N VAL A 202 -3.51 21.87 10.38
CA VAL A 202 -3.76 21.56 11.80
C VAL A 202 -3.32 20.13 12.13
N LEU A 203 -3.67 19.17 11.28
CA LEU A 203 -3.26 17.78 11.47
C LEU A 203 -1.74 17.59 11.33
N GLY A 204 -1.11 18.25 10.36
CA GLY A 204 0.33 18.21 10.17
C GLY A 204 1.09 18.78 11.37
N MET A 205 0.63 19.90 11.91
CA MET A 205 1.15 20.49 13.15
C MET A 205 1.00 19.54 14.34
N LEU A 206 -0.17 18.91 14.49
CA LEU A 206 -0.41 17.90 15.52
C LEU A 206 0.54 16.71 15.39
N GLN A 207 0.75 16.21 14.16
CA GLN A 207 1.68 15.11 13.89
C GLN A 207 3.13 15.49 14.26
N MET A 208 3.59 16.68 13.89
CA MET A 208 4.94 17.14 14.25
C MET A 208 5.12 17.36 15.75
N LEU A 209 4.09 17.87 16.44
CA LEU A 209 4.11 18.03 17.90
C LEU A 209 4.18 16.68 18.60
N LEU A 210 3.34 15.71 18.21
CA LEU A 210 3.37 14.37 18.78
C LEU A 210 4.69 13.65 18.50
N TYR A 211 5.26 13.85 17.31
CA TYR A 211 6.59 13.35 17.00
C TYR A 211 7.63 13.92 17.97
N ALA A 212 7.62 15.22 18.24
CA ALA A 212 8.55 15.85 19.18
C ALA A 212 8.41 15.34 20.62
N ILE A 213 7.19 15.04 21.06
CA ILE A 213 6.92 14.51 22.41
C ILE A 213 7.36 13.04 22.52
N TYR A 214 7.01 12.19 21.55
CA TYR A 214 7.18 10.74 21.67
C TYR A 214 8.45 10.17 21.01
N ARG A 215 9.25 10.98 20.28
CA ARG A 215 10.51 10.53 19.65
C ARG A 215 11.53 9.93 20.63
N ASN A 216 11.47 10.31 21.91
CA ASN A 216 12.38 9.86 22.96
C ASN A 216 11.66 9.03 24.05
N SER A 217 10.40 8.64 23.83
CA SER A 217 9.66 7.82 24.79
C SER A 217 10.16 6.38 24.75
N GLU A 218 10.38 5.76 25.91
CA GLU A 218 10.65 4.33 26.00
C GLU A 218 9.49 3.55 25.37
N LYS A 219 9.84 2.55 24.55
CA LYS A 219 8.87 1.73 23.82
C LYS A 219 8.10 0.87 24.82
N VAL A 220 6.85 1.23 25.09
CA VAL A 220 5.93 0.29 25.74
C VAL A 220 5.57 -0.76 24.69
N ILE A 221 6.15 -1.95 24.82
CA ILE A 221 5.79 -3.10 24.01
C ILE A 221 4.36 -3.49 24.40
N GLU A 222 3.37 -3.11 23.57
CA GLU A 222 2.05 -3.73 23.67
C GLU A 222 2.18 -5.19 23.22
N GLU A 223 2.26 -6.10 24.19
CA GLU A 223 1.86 -7.49 23.96
C GLU A 223 0.45 -7.48 23.39
N LYS A 224 0.35 -7.97 22.16
CA LYS A 224 -0.87 -8.10 21.39
C LYS A 224 -1.82 -9.03 22.16
N LYS A 225 -2.66 -8.49 23.05
CA LYS A 225 -3.81 -9.23 23.61
C LYS A 225 -4.76 -9.55 22.46
N ILE A 226 -4.64 -10.75 21.92
CA ILE A 226 -5.67 -11.38 21.11
C ILE A 226 -6.93 -11.43 21.98
N PRO A 227 -8.09 -10.93 21.53
CA PRO A 227 -9.34 -11.06 22.25
C PRO A 227 -9.61 -12.53 22.59
N GLU A 228 -9.93 -12.82 23.86
CA GLU A 228 -10.10 -14.18 24.40
C GLU A 228 -11.25 -15.00 23.79
N GLN A 229 -11.96 -14.50 22.78
CA GLN A 229 -13.03 -15.23 22.09
C GLN A 229 -12.56 -16.24 21.03
N MET A 230 -11.26 -16.53 20.94
CA MET A 230 -10.72 -17.58 20.07
C MET A 230 -9.97 -18.70 20.83
N LYS A 231 -10.13 -18.80 22.15
CA LYS A 231 -9.66 -19.96 22.92
C LYS A 231 -10.55 -21.21 22.74
N GLY A 232 -11.78 -21.05 22.25
CA GLY A 232 -12.74 -22.16 22.08
C GLY A 232 -12.57 -23.01 20.82
N VAL A 233 -11.81 -22.57 19.81
CA VAL A 233 -11.69 -23.29 18.52
C VAL A 233 -10.42 -24.15 18.43
N VAL A 234 -9.39 -23.84 19.21
CA VAL A 234 -8.13 -24.62 19.20
C VAL A 234 -8.21 -25.87 20.09
N VAL A 235 -9.12 -25.91 21.08
CA VAL A 235 -9.30 -27.07 21.97
C VAL A 235 -10.24 -28.14 21.38
N LEU A 236 -11.07 -27.79 20.37
CA LEU A 236 -12.01 -28.74 19.75
C LEU A 236 -11.42 -29.50 18.55
N SER A 237 -10.21 -29.15 18.09
CA SER A 237 -9.52 -29.88 17.01
C SER A 237 -8.56 -30.96 17.50
N THR A 238 -8.35 -31.07 18.82
CA THR A 238 -7.47 -32.07 19.47
C THR A 238 -8.22 -33.28 20.03
N LEU A 239 -9.51 -33.45 19.73
CA LEU A 239 -10.31 -34.59 20.18
C LEU A 239 -10.94 -35.37 19.00
N GLY A 240 -10.10 -36.23 18.39
CA GLY A 240 -10.49 -37.50 17.75
C GLY A 240 -11.07 -37.47 16.33
N PRO A 241 -11.02 -38.61 15.58
CA PRO A 241 -10.80 -39.96 16.08
C PRO A 241 -9.51 -40.64 15.58
N SER A 242 -9.04 -41.54 16.43
CA SER A 242 -8.04 -42.58 16.20
C SER A 242 -8.34 -43.44 14.97
N GLU A 243 -7.33 -43.68 14.14
CA GLU A 243 -7.21 -44.92 13.39
C GLU A 243 -5.91 -45.61 13.81
N VAL A 244 -6.09 -46.79 14.40
CA VAL A 244 -5.06 -47.68 14.94
C VAL A 244 -4.78 -48.73 13.87
N TYR A 245 -3.54 -48.83 13.40
CA TYR A 245 -3.03 -50.06 12.80
C TYR A 245 -2.24 -50.82 13.87
N PRO A 246 -2.54 -52.10 14.16
CA PRO A 246 -1.77 -52.86 15.11
C PRO A 246 -0.52 -53.43 14.43
N VAL A 247 0.65 -53.03 14.90
CA VAL A 247 1.87 -53.86 14.81
C VAL A 247 1.99 -54.53 16.17
N GLY A 248 1.70 -55.83 16.20
CA GLY A 248 1.87 -56.66 17.39
C GLY A 248 3.34 -56.85 17.69
N VAL A 249 3.74 -56.50 18.91
CA VAL A 249 4.97 -56.99 19.54
C VAL A 249 4.61 -57.34 20.97
N ASP A 250 4.51 -58.64 21.24
CA ASP A 250 4.47 -59.20 22.60
C ASP A 250 5.91 -59.34 23.12
N ILE A 251 6.12 -59.00 24.39
CA ILE A 251 7.32 -59.22 25.23
C ILE A 251 6.73 -59.83 26.52
N GLU A 252 7.12 -60.96 27.13
CA GLU A 252 8.37 -61.70 27.43
C GLU A 252 7.94 -63.07 28.06
N PRO A 253 8.77 -63.96 28.65
CA PRO A 253 10.25 -64.03 28.73
C PRO A 253 10.88 -65.43 28.53
N ASP A 254 12.23 -65.43 28.55
CA ASP A 254 13.12 -66.40 29.22
C ASP A 254 14.06 -67.28 28.36
N VAL A 255 15.27 -67.45 28.91
CA VAL A 255 16.41 -68.34 28.60
C VAL A 255 17.58 -67.78 27.73
N LYS A 256 18.73 -67.65 28.42
CA LYS A 256 20.10 -67.24 28.03
C LYS A 256 20.83 -68.24 27.07
N PRO A 257 22.17 -68.14 26.83
CA PRO A 257 22.86 -67.28 25.85
C PRO A 257 23.79 -68.10 24.91
N LYS A 258 24.18 -67.58 23.73
CA LYS A 258 25.41 -67.99 23.00
C LYS A 258 25.93 -66.79 22.21
N GLU A 259 26.96 -66.10 22.68
CA GLU A 259 28.39 -66.31 22.35
C GLU A 259 28.68 -66.26 20.85
N ASP A 260 29.30 -65.14 20.45
CA ASP A 260 29.90 -64.87 19.16
C ASP A 260 31.36 -65.28 19.25
N THR A 261 31.84 -66.17 18.37
CA THR A 261 33.27 -66.45 18.18
C THR A 261 33.51 -66.91 16.74
N THR A 262 34.23 -66.05 16.00
CA THR A 262 35.33 -66.31 15.06
C THR A 262 35.48 -67.73 14.46
N GLU A 263 35.60 -67.83 13.13
CA GLU A 263 36.83 -68.29 12.44
C GLU A 263 36.67 -68.51 10.91
N ASN A 264 37.72 -68.07 10.19
CA ASN A 264 38.45 -68.69 9.06
C ASN A 264 37.72 -69.02 7.74
N GLU A 265 38.21 -68.39 6.64
CA GLU A 265 39.03 -69.00 5.56
C GLU A 265 38.24 -70.02 4.73
N GLN A 266 38.19 -69.99 3.39
CA GLN A 266 39.33 -70.01 2.48
C GLN A 266 38.82 -70.00 1.00
N THR A 267 39.62 -69.39 0.12
CA THR A 267 39.90 -69.73 -1.30
C THR A 267 38.83 -69.67 -2.41
N GLY A 268 39.18 -68.94 -3.48
CA GLY A 268 38.72 -69.22 -4.86
C GLY A 268 38.61 -68.00 -5.80
N GLU A 269 39.73 -67.52 -6.34
CA GLU A 269 39.81 -66.69 -7.57
C GLU A 269 39.60 -67.58 -8.84
N PRO A 270 39.57 -67.05 -10.08
CA PRO A 270 38.85 -65.90 -10.63
C PRO A 270 38.11 -66.28 -11.93
N ASP A 271 37.26 -65.42 -12.52
CA ASP A 271 37.17 -65.37 -13.99
C ASP A 271 36.72 -64.01 -14.51
N LYS A 272 37.59 -63.42 -15.34
CA LYS A 272 37.30 -62.28 -16.23
C LYS A 272 36.86 -62.87 -17.56
N ASN A 273 35.83 -62.30 -18.19
CA ASN A 273 35.86 -62.10 -19.63
C ASN A 273 34.90 -60.99 -20.07
N ASP A 274 35.50 -59.98 -20.70
CA ASP A 274 34.89 -58.95 -21.53
C ASP A 274 34.13 -59.56 -22.72
N VAL A 275 32.97 -59.00 -23.11
CA VAL A 275 32.62 -58.79 -24.53
C VAL A 275 31.72 -57.55 -24.68
N LYS A 276 32.17 -56.64 -25.53
CA LYS A 276 31.49 -55.48 -26.10
C LYS A 276 31.11 -55.80 -27.56
N CYS A 277 30.20 -55.03 -28.17
CA CYS A 277 29.75 -55.00 -29.60
C CYS A 277 28.41 -55.72 -29.86
N LEU A 278 27.48 -55.28 -30.72
CA LEU A 278 27.40 -54.21 -31.74
C LEU A 278 25.91 -53.98 -32.11
N GLU A 279 25.69 -52.93 -32.90
CA GLU A 279 24.47 -52.43 -33.58
C GLU A 279 23.60 -53.48 -34.30
N ASP A 280 22.29 -53.22 -34.44
CA ASP A 280 21.69 -52.97 -35.77
C ASP A 280 20.28 -52.33 -35.68
N SER A 281 19.82 -51.80 -36.81
CA SER A 281 18.83 -50.75 -37.02
C SER A 281 17.70 -51.19 -37.97
N SER A 282 16.69 -50.31 -38.14
CA SER A 282 15.57 -50.32 -39.14
C SER A 282 14.38 -51.28 -38.86
N GLU A 283 13.10 -50.97 -39.15
CA GLU A 283 12.49 -50.23 -40.28
C GLU A 283 11.18 -49.45 -39.92
N CYS A 284 10.85 -48.46 -40.77
CA CYS A 284 9.58 -47.70 -40.88
C CYS A 284 8.53 -48.39 -41.78
N PRO A 285 7.27 -47.89 -41.89
CA PRO A 285 6.88 -46.88 -42.92
C PRO A 285 5.88 -45.83 -42.35
N VAL A 286 5.60 -44.63 -42.88
CA VAL A 286 5.44 -44.03 -44.24
C VAL A 286 5.85 -42.56 -44.17
#